data_AF-A0A1W6JXK7-F1
#
_entry.id   AF-A0A1W6JXK7-F1
#
_cell.length_a   1.000
_cell.length_b   1.000
_cell.length_c   1.000
_cell.angle_alpha   90.00
_cell.angle_beta   90.00
_cell.angle_gamma   90.00
#
_symmetry.space_group_name_H-M   'P 1'
#
loop_
_entity.id
_entity.type
_entity.pdbx_description
1 polymer ?
#
loop_
_entity_poly.entity_id
_entity_poly.type
_entity_poly.pdbx_seq_one_letter_code
_entity_poly.pdbx_strand_id
1 'polypeptide(L)'
;MKLSFNSLEKIRNLPNYSVIEDGENVIITYFTPSISQASGNEEDEETSRIIVITGRKSNDHIDIEKAEIKTEDNKLIRKMNLDELEFWIESLE
;
A
#
# COMPACT_ATOMS: atom_id res chain seq x y z
N MET A 1 -0.61 14.34 0.40
CA MET A 1 -0.87 13.82 -0.96
C MET A 1 -2.32 13.39 -1.04
N LYS A 2 -2.93 13.36 -2.23
CA LYS A 2 -4.36 13.08 -2.39
C LYS A 2 -4.56 11.88 -3.31
N LEU A 3 -5.46 10.99 -2.93
CA LEU A 3 -5.92 9.87 -3.76
C LEU A 3 -7.40 10.06 -4.09
N SER A 4 -7.78 9.96 -5.37
CA SER A 4 -9.18 10.09 -5.74
C SER A 4 -10.00 8.88 -5.29
N PHE A 5 -11.29 9.08 -5.03
CA PHE A 5 -12.20 7.98 -4.69
C PHE A 5 -12.33 6.96 -5.83
N ASN A 6 -12.17 7.39 -7.09
CA ASN A 6 -12.16 6.49 -8.24
C ASN A 6 -10.97 5.53 -8.17
N SER A 7 -9.77 6.05 -7.89
CA SER A 7 -8.56 5.25 -7.71
C SER A 7 -8.70 4.28 -6.52
N LEU A 8 -9.33 4.71 -5.42
CA LEU A 8 -9.66 3.82 -4.29
C LEU A 8 -10.58 2.66 -4.72
N GLU A 9 -11.63 2.95 -5.48
CA GLU A 9 -12.57 1.94 -5.99
C GLU A 9 -11.89 0.99 -6.98
N LYS A 10 -10.97 1.47 -7.82
CA LYS A 10 -10.16 0.62 -8.71
C LYS A 10 -9.35 -0.38 -7.90
N ILE A 11 -8.56 0.08 -6.92
CA ILE A 11 -7.70 -0.80 -6.13
C ILE A 11 -8.48 -1.75 -5.23
N ARG A 12 -9.67 -1.36 -4.77
CA ARG A 12 -10.56 -2.25 -4.00
C ARG A 12 -10.91 -3.54 -4.76
N ASN A 13 -10.93 -3.49 -6.08
CA ASN A 13 -11.24 -4.65 -6.92
C ASN A 13 -10.00 -5.47 -7.31
N LEU A 14 -8.79 -5.05 -6.88
CA LEU A 14 -7.56 -5.75 -7.18
C LEU A 14 -7.23 -6.79 -6.09
N PRO A 15 -6.82 -8.01 -6.45
CA PRO A 15 -6.62 -9.10 -5.49
C PRO A 15 -5.41 -8.92 -4.56
N ASN A 16 -4.46 -8.06 -4.95
CA ASN A 16 -3.26 -7.71 -4.20
C ASN A 16 -3.47 -6.48 -3.30
N TYR A 17 -4.69 -5.95 -3.22
CA TYR A 17 -5.03 -4.82 -2.37
C TYR A 17 -6.13 -5.21 -1.39
N SER A 18 -6.06 -4.65 -0.19
CA SER A 18 -7.12 -4.68 0.80
C SER A 18 -7.36 -3.27 1.31
N VAL A 19 -8.60 -2.81 1.24
CA VAL A 19 -8.99 -1.47 1.66
C VAL A 19 -9.94 -1.62 2.84
N ILE A 20 -9.56 -1.08 3.99
CA ILE A 20 -10.36 -1.06 5.20
C ILE A 20 -10.74 0.38 5.51
N GLU A 21 -12.02 0.62 5.74
CA GLU A 21 -12.57 1.94 6.03
C GLU A 21 -13.21 1.91 7.41
N ASP A 22 -12.76 2.80 8.30
CA ASP A 22 -13.30 2.95 9.65
C ASP A 22 -13.67 4.43 9.87
N GLY A 23 -14.93 4.75 9.55
CA GLY A 23 -15.44 6.12 9.55
C GLY A 23 -14.71 7.01 8.54
N GLU A 24 -13.93 7.96 9.04
CA GLU A 24 -13.09 8.83 8.22
C GLU A 24 -11.72 8.22 7.91
N ASN A 25 -11.31 7.15 8.59
CA ASN A 25 -10.00 6.56 8.38
C ASN A 25 -10.03 5.54 7.24
N VAL A 26 -8.99 5.54 6.42
CA VAL A 26 -8.78 4.59 5.32
C VAL A 26 -7.42 3.95 5.48
N ILE A 27 -7.40 2.62 5.48
CA ILE A 27 -6.18 1.82 5.50
C ILE A 27 -6.15 1.02 4.21
N ILE A 28 -5.15 1.30 3.38
CA ILE A 28 -4.88 0.56 2.16
C ILE A 28 -3.69 -0.36 2.43
N THR A 29 -3.88 -1.65 2.22
CA THR A 29 -2.85 -2.67 2.35
C THR A 29 -2.55 -3.23 0.98
N TYR A 30 -1.32 -3.12 0.53
CA TYR A 30 -0.84 -3.70 -0.72
C TYR A 30 0.09 -4.87 -0.41
N PHE A 31 -0.26 -6.05 -0.92
CA PHE A 31 0.52 -7.26 -0.81
C PHE A 31 1.44 -7.35 -2.02
N THR A 32 2.73 -7.08 -1.84
CA THR A 32 3.68 -7.23 -2.95
C THR A 32 3.83 -8.73 -3.25
N PRO A 33 3.77 -9.17 -4.52
CA PRO A 33 4.12 -10.55 -4.85
C PRO A 33 5.53 -10.86 -4.34
N SER A 34 5.73 -12.02 -3.73
CA SER A 34 7.06 -12.50 -3.37
C SER A 34 7.90 -12.64 -4.64
N ILE A 35 9.15 -12.17 -4.60
CA ILE A 35 10.06 -12.21 -5.75
C ILE A 35 10.40 -13.67 -6.15
N SER A 36 10.04 -14.66 -5.33
CA SER A 36 10.19 -16.10 -5.58
C SER A 36 9.48 -16.63 -6.84
N GLN A 37 8.62 -15.86 -7.51
CA GLN A 37 8.09 -16.24 -8.83
C GLN A 37 8.87 -15.67 -10.03
N ALA A 38 9.79 -14.72 -9.82
CA ALA A 38 10.50 -14.03 -10.89
C ALA A 38 11.99 -14.40 -11.00
N SER A 39 12.65 -14.78 -9.90
CA SER A 39 14.07 -15.10 -9.87
C SER A 39 14.29 -16.48 -9.25
N GLY A 40 14.65 -17.48 -10.05
CA GLY A 40 14.96 -18.83 -9.59
C GLY A 40 16.31 -18.94 -8.86
N ASN A 41 16.54 -18.14 -7.81
CA ASN A 41 17.73 -18.22 -6.96
C ASN A 41 17.30 -18.41 -5.49
N GLU A 42 17.78 -19.50 -4.88
CA GLU A 42 17.42 -20.01 -3.54
C GLU A 42 18.13 -19.31 -2.36
N GLU A 43 18.58 -18.06 -2.49
CA GLU A 43 19.37 -17.41 -1.43
C GLU A 43 18.93 -15.96 -1.20
N ASP A 44 17.77 -15.79 -0.58
CA ASP A 44 17.46 -14.75 0.40
C ASP A 44 16.06 -15.12 0.93
N GLU A 45 15.83 -15.11 2.25
CA GLU A 45 14.47 -15.21 2.81
C GLU A 45 13.71 -13.95 2.38
N GLU A 46 13.22 -13.95 1.14
CA GLU A 46 12.49 -12.87 0.47
C GLU A 46 11.16 -12.67 1.17
N THR A 47 11.21 -11.92 2.26
CA THR A 47 10.06 -11.61 3.07
C THR A 47 9.07 -10.85 2.20
N SER A 48 7.90 -11.42 1.92
CA SER A 48 6.85 -10.71 1.17
C SER A 48 6.57 -9.40 1.89
N ARG A 49 6.69 -8.28 1.17
CA ARG A 49 6.54 -6.95 1.75
C ARG A 49 5.07 -6.57 1.69
N ILE A 50 4.59 -6.00 2.78
CA ILE A 50 3.25 -5.45 2.88
C ILE A 50 3.39 -3.95 3.01
N ILE A 51 2.81 -3.21 2.08
CA ILE A 51 2.78 -1.75 2.13
C ILE A 51 1.44 -1.37 2.76
N VAL A 52 1.49 -0.71 3.91
CA VAL A 52 0.32 -0.23 4.63
C VAL A 52 0.29 1.28 4.55
N ILE A 53 -0.76 1.81 3.95
CA ILE A 53 -0.94 3.24 3.72
C ILE A 53 -2.15 3.68 4.53
N THR A 54 -1.94 4.70 5.35
CA THR A 54 -2.99 5.30 6.16
C THR A 54 -3.33 6.66 5.58
N GLY A 55 -4.62 6.88 5.37
CA GLY A 55 -5.15 8.17 4.99
C GLY A 55 -6.49 8.44 5.64
N ARG A 56 -7.00 9.64 5.41
CA ARG A 56 -8.29 10.10 5.90
C ARG A 56 -9.17 10.53 4.74
N LYS A 57 -10.43 10.09 4.74
CA LYS A 57 -11.44 10.60 3.81
C LYS A 57 -11.68 12.07 4.06
N SER A 58 -11.63 12.82 2.98
CA SER A 58 -12.03 14.21 2.86
C SER A 58 -13.15 14.29 1.82
N ASN A 59 -13.90 15.38 1.77
CA ASN A 59 -15.18 15.45 1.04
C ASN A 59 -15.15 14.90 -0.41
N ASP A 60 -14.04 15.08 -1.13
CA ASP A 60 -13.87 14.67 -2.54
C ASP A 60 -12.65 13.77 -2.81
N HIS A 61 -11.82 13.48 -1.80
CA HIS A 61 -10.58 12.71 -1.95
C HIS A 61 -10.14 12.06 -0.63
N ILE A 62 -9.07 11.29 -0.65
CA ILE A 62 -8.44 10.71 0.53
C ILE A 62 -7.10 11.42 0.74
N ASP A 63 -6.94 12.07 1.87
CA ASP A 63 -5.68 12.67 2.31
C ASP A 63 -4.78 11.56 2.86
N ILE A 64 -3.73 11.23 2.12
CA ILE A 64 -2.75 10.23 2.55
C ILE A 64 -1.81 10.86 3.58
N GLU A 65 -1.76 10.26 4.77
CA GLU A 65 -1.00 10.76 5.91
C GLU A 65 0.36 10.09 6.04
N LYS A 66 0.43 8.76 5.84
CA LYS A 66 1.66 7.99 6.00
C LYS A 66 1.60 6.65 5.28
N ALA A 67 2.77 6.08 5.01
CA ALA A 67 2.91 4.74 4.51
C ALA A 67 4.06 4.00 5.23
N GLU A 68 3.85 2.72 5.47
CA GLU A 68 4.73 1.84 6.24
C GLU A 68 4.94 0.54 5.47
N ILE A 69 6.19 0.07 5.41
CA ILE A 69 6.53 -1.22 4.82
C ILE A 69 6.73 -2.20 5.97
N LYS A 70 5.95 -3.28 5.94
CA LYS A 70 5.95 -4.35 6.91
C LYS A 70 6.26 -5.68 6.26
N THR A 71 6.64 -6.65 7.07
CA THR A 71 6.70 -8.07 6.69
C THR A 71 5.33 -8.73 6.85
N GLU A 72 5.17 -9.95 6.35
CA GLU A 72 3.98 -10.78 6.58
C GLU A 72 3.68 -10.98 8.08
N ASP A 73 4.72 -11.13 8.91
CA ASP A 73 4.62 -11.15 10.38
C ASP A 73 4.30 -9.80 11.02
N ASN A 74 3.85 -8.81 10.23
CA ASN A 74 3.49 -7.45 10.65
C ASN A 74 4.64 -6.68 11.33
N LYS A 75 5.89 -7.12 11.16
CA LYS A 75 7.08 -6.41 11.65
C LYS A 75 7.36 -5.22 10.75
N LEU A 76 7.40 -4.01 11.33
CA LEU A 76 7.77 -2.78 10.62
C LEU A 76 9.23 -2.89 10.16
N ILE A 77 9.45 -2.83 8.84
CA ILE A 77 10.78 -2.76 8.24
C ILE A 77 11.23 -1.31 8.22
N ARG A 78 10.42 -0.43 7.60
CA ARG A 78 10.68 1.01 7.52
C ARG A 78 9.41 1.77 7.19
N LYS A 79 9.44 3.08 7.44
CA LYS A 79 8.46 4.01 6.88
C LYS A 79 8.83 4.29 5.43
N MET A 80 7.82 4.37 4.57
CA MET A 80 8.01 4.84 3.19
C MET A 80 8.28 6.33 3.22
N ASN A 81 9.23 6.80 2.41
CA ASN A 81 9.49 8.23 2.28
C ASN A 81 8.41 8.90 1.41
N LEU A 82 8.41 10.23 1.38
CA LEU A 82 7.42 10.99 0.60
C LEU A 82 7.54 10.69 -0.89
N ASP A 83 8.75 10.64 -1.45
CA ASP A 83 8.98 10.39 -2.86
C ASP A 83 8.42 9.03 -3.34
N GLU A 84 8.65 7.94 -2.58
CA GLU A 84 8.10 6.61 -2.90
C GLU A 84 6.58 6.59 -2.80
N LEU A 85 6.02 7.32 -1.83
CA LEU A 85 4.58 7.40 -1.63
C LEU A 85 3.91 8.22 -2.72
N GLU A 86 4.52 9.31 -3.17
CA GLU A 86 4.08 10.10 -4.32
C GLU A 86 4.06 9.24 -5.57
N PHE A 87 5.18 8.56 -5.87
CA PHE A 87 5.28 7.67 -7.03
C PHE A 87 4.22 6.55 -7.00
N TRP A 88 3.96 5.99 -5.83
CA TRP A 88 2.93 4.98 -5.66
C TRP A 88 1.52 5.54 -5.93
N ILE A 89 1.20 6.74 -5.41
CA ILE A 89 -0.09 7.39 -5.65
C ILE A 89 -0.26 7.72 -7.13
N GLU A 90 0.78 8.26 -7.78
CA GLU A 90 0.78 8.54 -9.22
C GLU A 90 0.54 7.29 -10.06
N SER A 91 1.03 6.12 -9.61
CA SER A 91 0.78 4.85 -10.32
C SER A 91 -0.67 4.36 -10.25
N LEU A 92 -1.49 4.92 -9.35
CA LEU A 92 -2.87 4.49 -9.12
C LEU A 92 -3.95 5.41 -9.71
N GLU A 93 -3.60 6.68 -9.95
CA GLU A 93 -4.48 7.66 -10.62
C GLU A 93 -4.65 7.33 -12.11
#